data_AF-A0A935UKT2-F1
#
_entry.id   AF-A0A935UKT2-F1
#
_cell.length_a   1.000
_cell.length_b   1.000
_cell.length_c   1.000
_cell.angle_alpha   90.00
_cell.angle_beta   90.00
_cell.angle_gamma   90.00
#
_symmetry.space_group_name_H-M   'P 1'
#
loop_
_entity.id
_entity.type
_entity.pdbx_description
1 polymer ?
#
loop_
_entity_poly.entity_id
_entity_poly.type
_entity_poly.pdbx_seq_one_letter_code
_entity_poly.pdbx_strand_id
1 'polypeptide(L)'
;MAGATEAYIWLWGNAGDSPLNTSWTNSPDAARMTAAGTNKWSFTFTATLLYGLPPAAFTNFRFLVKKKDGSAQTPDQGPFNFDPLVFVPTMLRVFPGKVGADDVVTVNFDKAYGVTTNEQRMTPTTATITMIDDAGNNVGSPLTIAVRKTGETIWSATYIPSLSFTPGAGRKLFKFKYKFNGTLLDTGGATISVTSSESEVTFTTMQ
;
A
#
# COMPACT_ATOMS: atom_id res chain seq x y z
N MET A 1 -20.15 -6.49 -29.87
CA MET A 1 -20.50 -5.37 -28.96
C MET A 1 -20.56 -3.99 -29.64
N ALA A 2 -20.02 -3.79 -30.86
CA ALA A 2 -20.15 -2.51 -31.57
C ALA A 2 -21.62 -2.12 -31.78
N GLY A 3 -21.95 -0.84 -31.58
CA GLY A 3 -23.31 -0.31 -31.74
C GLY A 3 -24.29 -0.67 -30.62
N ALA A 4 -23.84 -1.35 -29.56
CA ALA A 4 -24.68 -1.58 -28.39
C ALA A 4 -24.95 -0.26 -27.67
N THR A 5 -26.20 -0.02 -27.28
CA THR A 5 -26.63 1.16 -26.49
C THR A 5 -26.41 0.95 -24.98
N GLU A 6 -26.23 -0.30 -24.57
CA GLU A 6 -25.98 -0.70 -23.19
C GLU A 6 -24.97 -1.86 -23.17
N ALA A 7 -24.18 -1.93 -22.11
CA ALA A 7 -23.24 -2.99 -21.86
C ALA A 7 -23.33 -3.45 -20.40
N TYR A 8 -23.22 -4.75 -20.19
CA TYR A 8 -23.28 -5.39 -18.89
C TYR A 8 -22.02 -6.23 -18.69
N ILE A 9 -21.47 -6.19 -17.49
CA ILE A 9 -20.28 -6.94 -17.14
C ILE A 9 -20.65 -8.32 -16.60
N TRP A 10 -19.90 -9.35 -16.99
CA TRP A 10 -19.96 -10.68 -16.42
C TRP A 10 -18.59 -10.99 -15.82
N LEU A 11 -18.51 -11.20 -14.51
CA LEU A 11 -17.25 -11.20 -13.74
C LEU A 11 -17.05 -12.54 -13.05
N TRP A 12 -15.83 -13.08 -13.07
CA TRP A 12 -15.46 -14.26 -12.29
C TRP A 12 -13.99 -14.19 -11.88
N GLY A 13 -13.58 -14.97 -10.88
CA GLY A 13 -12.20 -14.94 -10.42
C GLY A 13 -11.84 -16.19 -9.63
N ASN A 14 -10.78 -16.10 -8.83
CA ASN A 14 -10.37 -17.19 -7.94
C ASN A 14 -11.42 -17.51 -6.85
N ALA A 15 -12.37 -16.60 -6.62
CA ALA A 15 -13.50 -16.81 -5.72
C ALA A 15 -14.77 -17.34 -6.41
N GLY A 16 -14.69 -17.69 -7.70
CA GLY A 16 -15.84 -18.09 -8.51
C GLY A 16 -16.54 -16.91 -9.18
N ASP A 17 -17.81 -17.13 -9.55
CA ASP A 17 -18.65 -16.14 -10.21
C ASP A 17 -18.97 -14.96 -9.29
N SER A 18 -19.04 -13.76 -9.88
CA SER A 18 -19.52 -12.58 -9.18
C SER A 18 -20.99 -12.74 -8.77
N PRO A 19 -21.40 -12.22 -7.60
CA PRO A 19 -22.81 -12.13 -7.23
C PRO A 19 -23.67 -11.31 -8.22
N LEU A 20 -23.05 -10.54 -9.12
CA LEU A 20 -23.74 -9.82 -10.20
C LEU A 20 -24.17 -10.73 -11.35
N ASN A 21 -23.59 -11.93 -11.46
CA ASN A 21 -23.91 -12.91 -12.50
C ASN A 21 -25.20 -13.63 -12.12
N THR A 22 -26.36 -13.02 -12.38
CA THR A 22 -27.66 -13.65 -12.12
C THR A 22 -28.12 -14.51 -13.29
N SER A 23 -28.81 -13.93 -14.28
CA SER A 23 -29.26 -14.64 -15.48
C SER A 23 -28.43 -14.27 -16.70
N TRP A 24 -28.04 -15.28 -17.48
CA TRP A 24 -27.40 -15.06 -18.78
C TRP A 24 -28.31 -14.27 -19.75
N THR A 25 -29.61 -14.54 -19.74
CA THR A 25 -30.58 -13.91 -20.65
C THR A 25 -31.21 -12.65 -20.09
N ASN A 26 -30.86 -12.23 -18.87
CA ASN A 26 -31.34 -11.00 -18.27
C ASN A 26 -30.39 -10.50 -17.18
N SER A 27 -29.37 -9.73 -17.59
CA SER A 27 -28.43 -9.12 -16.65
C SER A 27 -29.10 -8.07 -15.76
N PRO A 28 -28.74 -8.02 -14.46
CA PRO A 28 -29.30 -7.06 -13.54
C PRO A 28 -28.68 -5.67 -13.76
N ASP A 29 -29.40 -4.60 -13.37
CA ASP A 29 -28.90 -3.23 -13.55
C ASP A 29 -27.65 -2.94 -12.71
N ALA A 30 -27.42 -3.66 -11.61
CA ALA A 30 -26.17 -3.59 -10.84
C ALA A 30 -24.93 -4.03 -11.63
N ALA A 31 -25.11 -4.81 -12.71
CA ALA A 31 -24.03 -5.22 -13.62
C ALA A 31 -23.88 -4.28 -14.83
N ARG A 32 -24.72 -3.23 -14.93
CA ARG A 32 -24.68 -2.29 -16.05
C ARG A 32 -23.42 -1.43 -15.98
N MET A 33 -22.73 -1.34 -17.11
CA MET A 33 -21.55 -0.49 -17.26
C MET A 33 -21.94 0.96 -17.59
N THR A 34 -21.06 1.89 -17.24
CA THR A 34 -21.23 3.31 -17.55
C THR A 34 -20.58 3.63 -18.91
N ALA A 35 -21.21 4.46 -19.73
CA ALA A 35 -20.63 4.88 -21.00
C ALA A 35 -19.39 5.76 -20.76
N ALA A 36 -18.29 5.43 -21.43
CA ALA A 36 -17.00 6.12 -21.31
C ALA A 36 -16.51 6.67 -22.67
N GLY A 37 -17.41 6.81 -23.63
CA GLY A 37 -17.15 7.28 -24.99
C GLY A 37 -17.71 6.34 -26.06
N THR A 38 -17.44 6.65 -27.33
CA THR A 38 -17.90 5.83 -28.46
C THR A 38 -17.40 4.39 -28.33
N ASN A 39 -18.33 3.46 -28.12
CA ASN A 39 -18.05 2.03 -27.92
C ASN A 39 -17.06 1.75 -26.77
N LYS A 40 -17.05 2.59 -25.74
CA LYS A 40 -16.24 2.43 -24.52
C LYS A 40 -17.15 2.40 -23.30
N TRP A 41 -16.84 1.49 -22.38
CA TRP A 41 -17.63 1.25 -21.19
C TRP A 41 -16.71 1.11 -19.98
N SER A 42 -17.14 1.60 -18.83
CA SER A 42 -16.42 1.50 -17.56
C SER A 42 -17.27 0.81 -16.49
N PHE A 43 -16.60 0.06 -15.64
CA PHE A 43 -17.18 -0.55 -14.46
C PHE A 43 -16.14 -0.54 -13.34
N THR A 44 -16.53 -0.10 -12.16
CA THR A 44 -15.65 0.01 -10.99
C THR A 44 -16.25 -0.80 -9.85
N PHE A 45 -15.44 -1.62 -9.21
CA PHE A 45 -15.84 -2.40 -8.05
C PHE A 45 -14.70 -2.49 -7.04
N THR A 46 -15.07 -2.71 -5.78
CA THR A 46 -14.13 -3.09 -4.73
C THR A 46 -14.29 -4.57 -4.47
N ALA A 47 -13.23 -5.36 -4.72
CA ALA A 47 -13.29 -6.82 -4.64
C ALA A 47 -13.78 -7.34 -3.27
N THR A 48 -13.32 -6.73 -2.17
CA THR A 48 -13.71 -7.10 -0.81
C THR A 48 -15.20 -6.86 -0.55
N LEU A 49 -15.78 -5.82 -1.16
CA LEU A 49 -17.22 -5.56 -1.05
C LEU A 49 -18.03 -6.47 -1.97
N LEU A 50 -17.58 -6.66 -3.21
CA LEU A 50 -18.32 -7.43 -4.21
C LEU A 50 -18.36 -8.93 -3.87
N TYR A 51 -17.24 -9.49 -3.42
CA TYR A 51 -17.12 -10.92 -3.12
C TYR A 51 -17.22 -11.24 -1.62
N GLY A 52 -17.28 -10.23 -0.74
CA GLY A 52 -17.34 -10.43 0.71
C GLY A 52 -16.08 -11.12 1.28
N LEU A 53 -14.95 -11.03 0.59
CA LEU A 53 -13.70 -11.69 0.98
C LEU A 53 -12.76 -10.76 1.74
N PRO A 54 -11.92 -11.29 2.64
CA PRO A 54 -10.91 -10.50 3.32
C PRO A 54 -9.87 -9.96 2.31
N PRO A 55 -9.17 -8.87 2.65
CA PRO A 55 -8.07 -8.36 1.82
C PRO A 55 -7.07 -9.47 1.45
N ALA A 56 -6.56 -9.42 0.22
CA ALA A 56 -5.65 -10.41 -0.38
C ALA A 56 -6.21 -11.83 -0.66
N ALA A 57 -7.44 -12.16 -0.24
CA ALA A 57 -8.05 -13.45 -0.60
C ALA A 57 -8.60 -13.48 -2.03
N PHE A 58 -8.97 -12.33 -2.59
CA PHE A 58 -9.30 -12.19 -4.01
C PHE A 58 -8.05 -11.80 -4.79
N THR A 59 -7.45 -12.75 -5.50
CA THR A 59 -6.13 -12.63 -6.11
C THR A 59 -6.18 -12.34 -7.59
N ASN A 60 -7.25 -12.72 -8.28
CA ASN A 60 -7.45 -12.37 -9.68
C ASN A 60 -8.92 -12.33 -10.07
N PHE A 61 -9.19 -11.62 -11.14
CA PHE A 61 -10.49 -11.61 -11.80
C PHE A 61 -10.35 -11.68 -13.31
N ARG A 62 -11.43 -12.10 -13.95
CA ARG A 62 -11.67 -12.15 -15.38
C ARG A 62 -13.03 -11.53 -15.61
N PHE A 63 -13.26 -11.05 -16.83
CA PHE A 63 -14.57 -10.59 -17.20
C PHE A 63 -14.82 -10.73 -18.70
N LEU A 64 -16.09 -10.69 -19.08
CA LEU A 64 -16.50 -10.36 -20.44
C LEU A 64 -17.58 -9.28 -20.38
N VAL A 65 -17.80 -8.62 -21.52
CA VAL A 65 -18.87 -7.63 -21.68
C VAL A 65 -19.93 -8.21 -22.59
N LYS A 66 -21.19 -8.06 -22.20
CA LYS A 66 -22.34 -8.60 -22.94
C LYS A 66 -23.50 -7.60 -23.03
N LYS A 67 -24.42 -7.87 -23.94
CA LYS A 67 -25.75 -7.24 -23.94
C LYS A 67 -26.58 -7.75 -22.76
N LYS A 68 -27.64 -7.01 -22.38
CA LYS A 68 -28.54 -7.38 -21.28
C LYS A 68 -29.10 -8.80 -21.42
N ASP A 69 -29.45 -9.16 -22.64
CA ASP A 69 -30.03 -10.44 -23.02
C ASP A 69 -29.00 -11.55 -23.33
N GLY A 70 -27.71 -11.24 -23.29
CA GLY A 70 -26.65 -12.18 -23.65
C GLY A 70 -26.60 -12.57 -25.13
N SER A 71 -27.34 -11.89 -26.01
CA SER A 71 -27.34 -12.19 -27.46
C SER A 71 -26.03 -11.88 -28.17
N ALA A 72 -25.16 -11.07 -27.55
CA ALA A 72 -23.82 -10.80 -28.00
C ALA A 72 -22.89 -10.54 -26.82
N GLN A 73 -21.61 -10.92 -26.98
CA GLN A 73 -20.57 -10.76 -25.96
C GLN A 73 -19.21 -10.44 -26.58
N THR A 74 -18.26 -10.02 -25.74
CA THR A 74 -16.82 -10.05 -26.04
C THR A 74 -16.23 -11.41 -25.70
N PRO A 75 -15.01 -11.71 -26.19
CA PRO A 75 -14.19 -12.75 -25.59
C PRO A 75 -13.88 -12.44 -24.12
N ASP A 76 -13.56 -13.48 -23.36
CA ASP A 76 -13.05 -13.38 -21.99
C ASP A 76 -11.79 -12.53 -21.93
N GLN A 77 -11.70 -11.68 -20.92
CA GLN A 77 -10.57 -10.82 -20.63
C GLN A 77 -9.93 -11.23 -19.31
N GLY A 78 -8.60 -11.14 -19.23
CA GLY A 78 -7.80 -11.50 -18.05
C GLY A 78 -7.11 -12.86 -18.17
N PRO A 79 -6.66 -13.44 -17.03
CA PRO A 79 -6.85 -12.95 -15.66
C PRO A 79 -6.07 -11.66 -15.39
N PHE A 80 -6.69 -10.75 -14.65
CA PHE A 80 -6.07 -9.58 -14.07
C PHE A 80 -5.79 -9.89 -12.61
N ASN A 81 -4.51 -9.83 -12.21
CA ASN A 81 -4.10 -10.12 -10.86
C ASN A 81 -4.17 -8.87 -9.99
N PHE A 82 -4.61 -9.02 -8.75
CA PHE A 82 -4.38 -8.02 -7.72
C PHE A 82 -2.94 -8.13 -7.24
N ASP A 83 -2.36 -6.99 -6.85
CA ASP A 83 -1.05 -7.02 -6.20
C ASP A 83 -1.16 -7.84 -4.91
N PRO A 84 -0.36 -8.91 -4.76
CA PRO A 84 -0.39 -9.72 -3.57
C PRO A 84 0.03 -8.89 -2.36
N LEU A 85 -0.58 -9.16 -1.21
CA LEU A 85 -0.06 -8.66 0.07
C LEU A 85 1.20 -9.46 0.42
N VAL A 86 2.32 -9.11 -0.20
CA VAL A 86 3.61 -9.77 0.08
C VAL A 86 4.27 -9.05 1.24
N PHE A 87 4.31 -9.71 2.39
CA PHE A 87 5.20 -9.35 3.48
C PHE A 87 6.60 -9.89 3.14
N VAL A 88 7.36 -9.16 2.31
CA VAL A 88 8.80 -9.45 2.17
C VAL A 88 9.51 -8.82 3.37
N PRO A 89 10.12 -9.62 4.26
CA PRO A 89 10.97 -9.08 5.31
C PRO A 89 12.11 -8.28 4.67
N THR A 90 12.32 -7.06 5.15
CA THR A 90 13.36 -6.15 4.67
C THR A 90 13.95 -5.44 5.87
N MET A 91 15.20 -4.97 5.74
CA MET A 91 15.90 -4.30 6.82
C MET A 91 15.12 -3.10 7.36
N LEU A 92 14.61 -2.26 6.47
CA LEU A 92 13.83 -1.07 6.82
C LEU A 92 12.46 -1.21 6.20
N ARG A 93 11.43 -1.14 7.05
CA ARG A 93 10.04 -1.28 6.60
C ARG A 93 9.10 -0.29 7.27
N VAL A 94 8.08 0.15 6.56
CA VAL A 94 6.97 0.94 7.09
C VAL A 94 5.66 0.15 7.10
N PHE A 95 4.81 0.40 8.10
CA PHE A 95 3.43 -0.02 8.14
C PHE A 95 2.52 1.16 8.54
N PRO A 96 1.38 1.39 7.86
CA PRO A 96 0.93 0.69 6.65
C PRO A 96 1.89 0.90 5.45
N GLY A 97 1.80 0.04 4.43
CA GLY A 97 2.67 0.12 3.25
C GLY A 97 2.32 1.29 2.30
N LYS A 98 1.07 1.76 2.37
CA LYS A 98 0.61 3.03 1.81
C LYS A 98 0.21 3.90 2.99
N VAL A 99 0.82 5.08 3.10
CA VAL A 99 0.74 5.91 4.29
C VAL A 99 0.10 7.25 3.94
N GLY A 100 -0.90 7.68 4.70
CA GLY A 100 -1.41 9.04 4.75
C GLY A 100 -0.81 9.85 5.91
N ALA A 101 -0.97 11.17 5.86
CA ALA A 101 -0.44 12.08 6.89
C ALA A 101 -1.10 11.90 8.27
N ASP A 102 -2.33 11.38 8.30
CA ASP A 102 -3.11 11.16 9.52
C ASP A 102 -3.08 9.71 10.01
N ASP A 103 -2.36 8.83 9.30
CA ASP A 103 -2.26 7.43 9.68
C ASP A 103 -1.32 7.23 10.88
N VAL A 104 -1.57 6.17 11.64
CA VAL A 104 -0.60 5.65 12.60
C VAL A 104 0.51 4.93 11.83
N VAL A 105 1.70 5.53 11.80
CA VAL A 105 2.85 5.03 11.06
C VAL A 105 3.79 4.29 12.01
N THR A 106 4.12 3.05 11.68
CA THR A 106 5.16 2.27 12.36
C THR A 106 6.33 2.01 11.42
N VAL A 107 7.50 2.51 11.77
CA VAL A 107 8.76 2.15 11.10
C VAL A 107 9.43 1.00 11.84
N ASN A 108 10.01 0.08 11.09
CA ASN A 108 10.66 -1.12 11.60
C ASN A 108 12.09 -1.22 11.07
N PHE A 109 12.96 -1.73 11.93
CA PHE A 109 14.30 -2.15 11.60
C PHE A 109 14.51 -3.61 11.99
N ASP A 110 14.84 -4.46 11.02
CA ASP A 110 15.24 -5.84 11.25
C ASP A 110 16.72 -6.04 10.92
N LYS A 111 17.54 -6.23 11.96
CA LYS A 111 18.98 -6.36 11.79
C LYS A 111 19.38 -7.65 11.05
N ALA A 112 18.51 -8.66 11.01
CA ALA A 112 18.78 -9.90 10.27
C ALA A 112 18.96 -9.65 8.76
N TYR A 113 18.37 -8.57 8.25
CA TYR A 113 18.47 -8.16 6.85
C TYR A 113 19.44 -7.00 6.62
N GLY A 114 20.26 -6.65 7.63
CA GLY A 114 21.28 -5.61 7.53
C GLY A 114 22.26 -5.87 6.39
N VAL A 115 22.60 -4.84 5.61
CA VAL A 115 23.54 -4.96 4.48
C VAL A 115 24.97 -4.63 4.89
N THR A 116 25.15 -3.82 5.93
CA THR A 116 26.45 -3.53 6.55
C THR A 116 26.64 -4.29 7.85
N THR A 117 27.90 -4.50 8.24
CA THR A 117 28.24 -5.08 9.55
C THR A 117 27.67 -4.27 10.71
N ASN A 118 27.62 -2.94 10.58
CA ASN A 118 27.04 -2.08 11.59
C ASN A 118 25.54 -2.33 11.74
N GLU A 119 24.79 -2.40 10.65
CA GLU A 119 23.36 -2.71 10.70
C GLU A 119 23.08 -4.10 11.29
N GLN A 120 23.87 -5.11 10.95
CA GLN A 120 23.70 -6.47 11.48
C GLN A 120 24.00 -6.60 12.97
N ARG A 121 24.88 -5.74 13.51
CA ARG A 121 25.36 -5.81 14.90
C ARG A 121 24.79 -4.72 15.81
N MET A 122 24.19 -3.69 15.24
CA MET A 122 23.60 -2.57 15.97
C MET A 122 22.52 -3.08 16.93
N THR A 123 22.50 -2.49 18.13
CA THR A 123 21.35 -2.50 19.03
C THR A 123 20.68 -1.13 18.92
N PRO A 124 19.55 -1.03 18.19
CA PRO A 124 18.83 0.23 18.01
C PRO A 124 18.30 0.77 19.34
N THR A 125 18.39 2.09 19.50
CA THR A 125 17.86 2.83 20.65
C THR A 125 16.82 3.87 20.23
N THR A 126 16.96 4.44 19.04
CA THR A 126 16.03 5.43 18.49
C THR A 126 15.81 5.28 17.00
N ALA A 127 14.69 5.80 16.51
CA ALA A 127 14.45 6.07 15.10
C ALA A 127 14.38 7.59 14.91
N THR A 128 15.01 8.10 13.85
CA THR A 128 14.92 9.50 13.45
C THR A 128 14.05 9.62 12.21
N ILE A 129 13.04 10.50 12.26
CA ILE A 129 12.14 10.82 11.16
C ILE A 129 12.41 12.26 10.70
N THR A 130 12.66 12.44 9.41
CA THR A 130 12.78 13.76 8.78
C THR A 130 11.59 13.95 7.85
N MET A 131 10.73 14.92 8.15
CA MET A 131 9.53 15.21 7.36
C MET A 131 9.82 16.23 6.26
N ILE A 132 9.23 16.04 5.09
CA ILE A 132 9.44 16.86 3.90
C ILE A 132 8.07 17.27 3.32
N ASP A 133 7.94 18.54 2.97
CA ASP A 133 6.74 19.11 2.36
C ASP A 133 6.67 18.91 0.83
N ASP A 134 5.57 19.34 0.25
CA ASP A 134 5.23 19.21 -1.17
C ASP A 134 6.10 20.04 -2.14
N ALA A 135 7.05 20.85 -1.67
CA ALA A 135 8.13 21.38 -2.55
C ALA A 135 9.53 21.06 -2.03
N GLY A 136 9.67 20.00 -1.23
CA GLY A 136 10.97 19.45 -0.88
C GLY A 136 11.66 20.12 0.30
N ASN A 137 11.00 21.00 1.06
CA ASN A 137 11.56 21.60 2.26
C ASN A 137 11.36 20.68 3.47
N ASN A 138 12.33 20.68 4.38
CA ASN A 138 12.16 20.02 5.67
C ASN A 138 11.07 20.71 6.49
N VAL A 139 10.18 19.93 7.09
CA VAL A 139 9.14 20.41 7.99
C VAL A 139 9.62 20.30 9.42
N GLY A 140 10.03 21.43 10.00
CA GLY A 140 10.52 21.48 11.37
C GLY A 140 11.83 20.70 11.58
N SER A 141 12.09 20.34 12.84
CA SER A 141 13.26 19.55 13.25
C SER A 141 12.98 18.05 13.11
N PRO A 142 13.99 17.20 12.86
CA PRO A 142 13.82 15.76 12.86
C PRO A 142 13.24 15.23 14.18
N LEU A 143 12.24 14.38 14.10
CA LEU A 143 11.64 13.71 15.25
C LEU A 143 12.50 12.51 15.62
N THR A 144 12.88 12.39 16.89
CA THR A 144 13.58 11.22 17.42
C THR A 144 12.68 10.46 18.39
N ILE A 145 12.46 9.17 18.11
CA ILE A 145 11.54 8.31 18.85
C ILE A 145 12.32 7.15 19.45
N ALA A 146 12.12 6.87 20.74
CA ALA A 146 12.66 5.66 21.35
C ALA A 146 12.03 4.41 20.70
N VAL A 147 12.88 3.47 20.29
CA VAL A 147 12.41 2.23 19.64
C VAL A 147 12.08 1.17 20.68
N ARG A 148 11.10 0.34 20.38
CA ARG A 148 10.76 -0.85 21.16
C ARG A 148 11.24 -2.09 20.43
N LYS A 149 11.83 -3.03 21.16
CA LYS A 149 12.14 -4.36 20.61
C LYS A 149 10.83 -5.14 20.47
N THR A 150 10.46 -5.50 19.24
CA THR A 150 9.18 -6.14 18.88
C THR A 150 9.35 -7.56 18.35
N GLY A 151 10.59 -7.95 18.05
CA GLY A 151 10.98 -9.32 17.73
C GLY A 151 12.41 -9.58 18.16
N GLU A 152 12.92 -10.79 17.90
CA GLU A 152 14.30 -11.16 18.28
C GLU A 152 15.34 -10.22 17.65
N THR A 153 15.14 -9.88 16.37
CA THR A 153 15.98 -9.02 15.55
C THR A 153 15.28 -7.75 15.09
N ILE A 154 14.07 -7.46 15.61
CA ILE A 154 13.20 -6.40 15.12
C ILE A 154 12.98 -5.32 16.17
N TRP A 155 13.13 -4.06 15.75
CA TRP A 155 12.82 -2.87 16.53
C TRP A 155 11.85 -1.96 15.77
N SER A 156 10.94 -1.33 16.51
CA SER A 156 9.88 -0.50 15.93
C SER A 156 9.74 0.84 16.64
N ALA A 157 9.36 1.87 15.89
CA ALA A 157 8.91 3.15 16.42
C ALA A 157 7.62 3.57 15.72
N THR A 158 6.70 4.15 16.49
CA THR A 158 5.35 4.54 16.00
C THR A 158 5.10 6.01 16.25
N TYR A 159 4.49 6.69 15.28
CA TYR A 159 4.09 8.10 15.36
C TYR A 159 2.91 8.39 14.41
N ILE A 160 2.28 9.55 14.59
CA ILE A 160 1.30 10.09 13.64
C ILE A 160 1.93 11.34 13.01
N PRO A 161 2.13 11.38 11.67
CA PRO A 161 2.81 12.50 11.02
C PRO A 161 2.18 13.87 11.29
N SER A 162 0.85 13.99 11.14
CA SER A 162 0.13 15.25 11.33
C SER A 162 0.12 15.75 12.78
N LEU A 163 0.32 14.86 13.76
CA LEU A 163 0.48 15.24 15.18
C LEU A 163 1.93 15.61 15.52
N SER A 164 2.89 15.20 14.70
CA SER A 164 4.32 15.36 14.98
C SER A 164 4.95 16.51 14.19
N PHE A 165 4.33 16.90 13.08
CA PHE A 165 4.86 17.90 12.16
C PHE A 165 3.76 18.84 11.67
N THR A 166 4.03 20.14 11.68
CA THR A 166 3.12 21.16 11.17
C THR A 166 3.74 21.79 9.91
N PRO A 167 3.17 21.57 8.71
CA PRO A 167 3.67 22.19 7.50
C PRO A 167 3.47 23.72 7.54
N GLY A 168 4.29 24.46 6.78
CA GLY A 168 4.09 25.90 6.62
C GLY A 168 2.74 26.23 5.98
N ALA A 169 2.32 27.50 6.08
CA ALA A 169 1.04 27.95 5.51
C ALA A 169 0.93 27.62 4.00
N GLY A 170 -0.16 26.96 3.61
CA GLY A 170 -0.40 26.54 2.23
C GLY A 170 0.40 25.30 1.77
N ARG A 171 1.11 24.64 2.68
CA ARG A 171 1.95 23.46 2.40
C ARG A 171 1.32 22.20 2.93
N LYS A 172 1.73 21.05 2.41
CA LYS A 172 1.26 19.73 2.84
C LYS A 172 2.44 18.84 3.18
N LEU A 173 2.26 17.98 4.17
CA LEU A 173 3.21 16.89 4.38
C LEU A 173 3.19 15.99 3.16
N PHE A 174 4.35 15.65 2.61
CA PHE A 174 4.44 14.95 1.33
C PHE A 174 5.17 13.62 1.44
N LYS A 175 6.31 13.60 2.13
CA LYS A 175 7.10 12.39 2.33
C LYS A 175 7.92 12.50 3.61
N PHE A 176 8.38 11.38 4.13
CA PHE A 176 9.34 11.36 5.21
C PHE A 176 10.49 10.42 4.91
N LYS A 177 11.64 10.74 5.49
CA LYS A 177 12.80 9.85 5.55
C LYS A 177 12.95 9.31 6.96
N TYR A 178 13.44 8.09 7.09
CA TYR A 178 13.72 7.49 8.38
C TYR A 178 14.97 6.64 8.39
N LYS A 179 15.62 6.62 9.56
CA LYS A 179 16.76 5.75 9.88
C LYS A 179 16.72 5.36 11.35
N PHE A 180 17.43 4.30 11.70
CA PHE A 180 17.58 3.84 13.07
C PHE A 180 18.98 4.19 13.57
N ASN A 181 19.05 4.68 14.80
CA ASN A 181 20.30 4.94 15.51
C ASN A 181 20.42 3.98 16.68
N GLY A 182 21.64 3.55 16.94
CA GLY A 182 21.91 2.60 18.00
C GLY A 182 23.39 2.51 18.32
N THR A 183 23.75 1.45 19.02
CA THR A 183 25.13 1.23 19.45
C THR A 183 25.60 -0.17 19.13
N LEU A 184 26.92 -0.34 19.04
CA LEU A 184 27.58 -1.64 19.02
C LEU A 184 28.94 -1.55 19.71
N LEU A 185 29.52 -2.71 20.02
CA LEU A 185 30.88 -2.80 20.55
C LEU A 185 31.90 -2.87 19.41
N ASP A 186 32.88 -1.98 19.43
CA ASP A 186 34.02 -2.02 18.52
C ASP A 186 34.96 -3.20 18.83
N THR A 187 36.07 -3.32 18.10
CA THR A 187 37.06 -4.40 18.31
C THR A 187 37.75 -4.35 19.67
N GLY A 188 37.75 -3.18 20.34
CA GLY A 188 38.29 -2.98 21.68
C GLY A 188 37.25 -3.17 22.79
N GLY A 189 35.99 -3.49 22.45
CA GLY A 189 34.89 -3.61 23.41
C GLY A 189 34.30 -2.27 23.86
N ALA A 190 34.66 -1.16 23.23
CA ALA A 190 34.06 0.14 23.51
C ALA A 190 32.73 0.31 22.77
N THR A 191 31.74 0.90 23.44
CA THR A 191 30.45 1.21 22.83
C THR A 191 30.58 2.40 21.89
N ILE A 192 30.29 2.20 20.62
CA ILE A 192 30.25 3.25 19.60
C ILE A 192 28.82 3.46 19.09
N SER A 193 28.51 4.70 18.68
CA SER A 193 27.23 5.04 18.06
C SER A 193 27.28 4.77 16.56
N VAL A 194 26.23 4.16 16.03
CA VAL A 194 26.07 3.84 14.62
C VAL A 194 24.65 4.14 14.15
N THR A 195 24.47 4.28 12.84
CA THR A 195 23.16 4.49 12.21
C THR A 195 22.96 3.52 11.07
N SER A 196 21.71 3.11 10.83
CA SER A 196 21.35 2.41 9.60
C SER A 196 21.44 3.32 8.38
N SER A 197 21.33 2.71 7.21
CA SER A 197 20.89 3.38 5.98
C SER A 197 19.57 4.14 6.21
N GLU A 198 19.29 5.09 5.32
CA GLU A 198 18.04 5.87 5.35
C GLU A 198 17.07 5.34 4.28
N SER A 199 15.78 5.31 4.62
CA SER A 199 14.69 4.94 3.72
C SER A 199 13.71 6.11 3.59
N GLU A 200 13.06 6.23 2.42
CA GLU A 200 12.12 7.30 2.12
C GLU A 200 10.73 6.71 1.83
N VAL A 201 9.69 7.35 2.36
CA VAL A 201 8.29 6.97 2.17
C VAL A 201 7.52 8.19 1.72
N THR A 202 6.91 8.11 0.54
CA THR A 202 6.01 9.15 0.03
C THR A 202 4.58 8.86 0.45
N PHE A 203 3.86 9.88 0.90
CA PHE A 203 2.46 9.71 1.27
C PHE A 203 1.60 9.43 0.04
N THR A 204 0.66 8.51 0.23
CA THR A 204 -0.36 8.25 -0.78
C THR A 204 -1.45 9.31 -0.62
N THR A 205 -1.69 10.10 -1.65
CA THR A 205 -2.92 10.88 -1.73
C THR A 205 -4.07 9.90 -1.92
N MET A 206 -4.88 9.68 -0.89
CA MET A 206 -6.17 9.03 -1.08
C MET A 206 -7.02 9.99 -1.94
N GLN A 207 -7.25 9.59 -3.20
CA GLN A 207 -8.22 10.25 -4.08
C GLN A 207 -9.64 9.92 -3.63
#